data_AF-Q2QWT1-F1
#
_entry.id   AF-Q2QWT1-F1
#
_cell.length_a   1.000
_cell.length_b   1.000
_cell.length_c   1.000
_cell.angle_alpha   90.00
_cell.angle_beta   90.00
_cell.angle_gamma   90.00
#
_symmetry.space_group_name_H-M   'P 1'
#
loop_
_entity.id
_entity.type
_entity.pdbx_description
1 polymer ?
#
loop_
_entity_poly.entity_id
_entity_poly.type
_entity_poly.pdbx_seq_one_letter_code
_entity_poly.pdbx_strand_id
1 'polypeptide(L)'
;MLHAYEQHWIQDYSVGRVTDDQGRRAFALVNNLGGTRRAVLISTKNNRQLEMAPYGDCVKLSMLWSQGVQLPGGYSEVRVLSDLSMTLNGINGFVKEGTVVGIYNAEPHSIHAIWKFDPINK
;
A
#
# COMPACT_ATOMS: atom_id res chain seq x y z
N MET A 1 29.07 10.37 -6.40
CA MET A 1 28.68 9.73 -5.12
C MET A 1 27.41 10.43 -4.65
N LEU A 2 26.24 9.74 -4.59
CA LEU A 2 25.06 10.01 -3.71
C LEU A 2 23.68 9.46 -4.17
N HIS A 3 23.54 8.68 -5.25
CA HIS A 3 22.22 8.06 -5.55
C HIS A 3 21.93 6.78 -4.74
N ALA A 4 22.82 6.34 -3.84
CA ALA A 4 22.72 5.03 -3.20
C ALA A 4 21.60 4.91 -2.14
N TYR A 5 20.94 6.00 -1.75
CA TYR A 5 20.04 6.02 -0.59
C TYR A 5 18.67 6.69 -0.82
N GLU A 6 18.29 6.97 -2.07
CA GLU A 6 16.93 7.43 -2.31
C GLU A 6 15.93 6.28 -2.12
N GLN A 7 14.95 6.52 -1.26
CA GLN A 7 13.82 5.63 -1.04
C GLN A 7 12.63 6.12 -1.86
N HIS A 8 12.10 5.25 -2.71
CA HIS A 8 10.93 5.53 -3.54
C HIS A 8 9.81 4.54 -3.24
N TRP A 9 8.59 5.04 -3.03
CA TRP A 9 7.38 4.22 -2.91
C TRP A 9 6.67 4.15 -4.26
N ILE A 10 6.38 2.94 -4.72
CA ILE A 10 5.89 2.67 -6.07
C ILE A 10 4.62 1.83 -5.98
N GLN A 11 3.59 2.23 -6.75
CA GLN A 11 2.45 1.38 -7.06
C GLN A 11 2.81 0.51 -8.27
N ASP A 12 3.24 -0.73 -8.03
CA ASP A 12 3.63 -1.63 -9.12
C ASP A 12 2.43 -2.43 -9.65
N TYR A 13 1.97 -2.02 -10.83
CA TYR A 13 0.88 -2.65 -11.56
C TYR A 13 1.33 -3.79 -12.50
N SER A 14 2.61 -4.20 -12.47
CA SER A 14 3.13 -5.31 -13.27
C SER A 14 2.77 -6.70 -12.70
N VAL A 15 1.94 -6.75 -11.66
CA VAL A 15 1.46 -7.98 -11.00
C VAL A 15 0.44 -8.79 -11.83
N GLY A 16 0.23 -8.42 -13.10
CA GLY A 16 -0.70 -9.06 -14.03
C GLY A 16 -2.06 -8.37 -14.13
N ARG A 17 -3.06 -9.08 -14.66
CA ARG A 17 -4.45 -8.61 -14.82
C ARG A 17 -5.34 -9.06 -13.65
N VAL A 18 -4.88 -8.80 -12.43
CA VAL A 18 -5.62 -9.12 -11.21
C VAL A 18 -6.46 -7.90 -10.81
N THR A 19 -7.70 -8.14 -10.37
CA THR A 19 -8.60 -7.10 -9.85
C THR A 19 -9.17 -7.51 -8.51
N ASP A 20 -9.68 -6.54 -7.75
CA ASP A 20 -10.58 -6.83 -6.64
C ASP A 20 -12.00 -7.20 -7.13
N ASP A 21 -12.88 -7.56 -6.19
CA ASP A 21 -14.29 -7.92 -6.44
C ASP A 21 -15.13 -6.78 -7.03
N GLN A 22 -14.58 -5.56 -7.06
CA GLN A 22 -15.21 -4.39 -7.65
C GLN A 22 -14.56 -3.99 -8.99
N GLY A 23 -13.70 -4.86 -9.54
CA GLY A 23 -13.04 -4.67 -10.83
C GLY A 23 -11.88 -3.67 -10.81
N ARG A 24 -11.43 -3.19 -9.65
CA ARG A 24 -10.30 -2.25 -9.58
C ARG A 24 -8.99 -3.01 -9.64
N ARG A 25 -8.04 -2.46 -10.41
CA ARG A 25 -6.77 -3.11 -10.71
C ARG A 25 -5.90 -3.27 -9.46
N ALA A 26 -5.35 -4.47 -9.28
CA ALA A 26 -4.41 -4.76 -8.23
C ALA A 26 -3.03 -4.15 -8.50
N PHE A 27 -2.31 -3.80 -7.43
CA PHE A 27 -0.90 -3.43 -7.46
C PHE A 27 -0.18 -3.97 -6.22
N ALA A 28 1.15 -4.05 -6.30
CA ALA A 28 2.00 -4.21 -5.12
C ALA A 28 2.50 -2.85 -4.65
N LEU A 29 2.43 -2.56 -3.35
CA LEU A 29 3.04 -1.37 -2.77
C LEU A 29 4.52 -1.66 -2.49
N VAL A 30 5.41 -1.11 -3.31
CA VAL A 30 6.83 -1.45 -3.32
C VAL A 30 7.67 -0.31 -2.79
N ASN A 31 8.51 -0.62 -1.81
CA ASN A 31 9.63 0.22 -1.40
C ASN A 31 10.85 -0.13 -2.23
N ASN A 32 11.41 0.85 -2.94
CA ASN A 32 12.66 0.72 -3.67
C ASN A 32 13.74 1.57 -2.99
N LEU A 33 14.74 0.92 -2.38
CA LEU A 33 15.88 1.57 -1.74
C LEU A 33 17.16 1.14 -2.46
N GLY A 34 17.78 2.07 -3.20
CA GLY A 34 19.04 1.78 -3.89
C GLY A 34 18.99 0.58 -4.85
N GLY A 35 17.83 0.32 -5.47
CA GLY A 35 17.59 -0.83 -6.35
C GLY A 35 17.13 -2.11 -5.63
N THR A 36 17.20 -2.16 -4.29
CA THR A 36 16.62 -3.24 -3.50
C THR A 36 15.12 -3.02 -3.35
N ARG A 37 14.32 -3.91 -3.92
CA ARG A 37 12.85 -3.81 -3.93
C ARG A 37 12.21 -4.74 -2.90
N ARG A 38 11.37 -4.18 -2.05
CA ARG A 38 10.55 -4.92 -1.08
C ARG A 38 9.09 -4.50 -1.18
N ALA A 39 8.17 -5.46 -1.09
CA ALA A 39 6.73 -5.20 -1.11
C ALA A 39 6.16 -5.24 0.30
N VAL A 40 5.20 -4.34 0.56
CA VAL A 40 4.37 -4.34 1.77
C VAL A 40 3.37 -5.48 1.66
N LEU A 41 3.30 -6.31 2.70
CA LEU A 41 2.34 -7.40 2.81
C LEU A 41 1.68 -7.44 4.18
N ILE A 42 0.51 -8.07 4.22
CA ILE A 42 -0.19 -8.38 5.47
C ILE A 42 0.59 -9.46 6.21
N SER A 43 0.92 -9.23 7.48
CA SER A 43 1.58 -10.21 8.32
C SER A 43 0.66 -11.41 8.57
N THR A 44 1.19 -12.62 8.41
CA THR A 44 0.47 -13.85 8.80
C THR A 44 0.52 -14.11 10.30
N LYS A 45 1.38 -13.38 11.04
CA LYS A 45 1.54 -13.53 12.48
C LYS A 45 0.54 -12.67 13.26
N ASN A 46 0.23 -11.49 12.73
CA ASN A 46 -0.67 -10.51 13.34
C ASN A 46 -1.54 -9.85 12.26
N ASN A 47 -2.85 -10.12 12.27
CA ASN A 47 -3.82 -9.67 11.24
C ASN A 47 -4.00 -8.14 11.11
N ARG A 48 -3.24 -7.31 11.83
CA ARG A 48 -3.25 -5.84 11.70
C ARG A 48 -1.89 -5.24 11.35
N GLN A 49 -0.83 -6.04 11.36
CA GLN A 49 0.51 -5.57 11.11
C GLN A 49 0.92 -5.83 9.67
N LEU A 50 1.81 -4.97 9.19
CA LEU A 50 2.43 -5.09 7.89
C LEU A 50 3.85 -5.64 8.06
N GLU A 51 4.26 -6.43 7.09
CA GLU A 51 5.64 -6.86 6.91
C GLU A 51 6.16 -6.37 5.56
N MET A 52 7.47 -6.48 5.35
CA MET A 52 8.09 -6.25 4.05
C MET A 52 8.86 -7.50 3.63
N ALA A 53 8.60 -7.99 2.43
CA ALA A 53 9.31 -9.12 1.83
C ALA A 53 10.03 -8.70 0.54
N PRO A 54 11.09 -9.41 0.11
CA PRO A 54 11.68 -9.22 -1.21
C PRO A 54 10.61 -9.26 -2.30
N TYR A 55 10.70 -8.35 -3.27
CA TYR A 55 9.76 -8.22 -4.38
C TYR A 55 10.46 -8.46 -5.73
N GLY A 56 9.82 -9.24 -6.60
CA GLY A 56 10.38 -9.71 -7.87
C GLY A 56 9.49 -10.82 -8.46
N ASP A 57 10.05 -12.00 -8.68
CA ASP A 57 9.40 -13.07 -9.46
C ASP A 57 8.14 -13.66 -8.82
N CYS A 58 8.06 -13.68 -7.48
CA CYS A 58 6.92 -14.25 -6.77
C CYS A 58 6.13 -13.15 -6.06
N VAL A 59 4.92 -12.89 -6.56
CA VAL A 59 3.96 -11.98 -5.94
C VAL A 59 2.86 -12.80 -5.25
N LYS A 60 2.75 -12.66 -3.93
CA LYS A 60 1.73 -13.36 -3.13
C LYS A 60 0.47 -12.51 -3.03
N LEU A 61 -0.69 -13.15 -2.85
CA LEU A 61 -1.96 -12.44 -2.62
C LEU A 61 -1.88 -11.43 -1.46
N SER A 62 -1.15 -11.76 -0.39
CA SER A 62 -0.95 -10.86 0.76
C SER A 62 -0.13 -9.59 0.46
N MET A 63 0.52 -9.51 -0.71
CA MET A 63 1.25 -8.32 -1.18
C MET A 63 0.39 -7.40 -2.05
N LEU A 64 -0.82 -7.83 -2.40
CA LEU A 64 -1.67 -7.14 -3.38
C LEU A 64 -2.66 -6.22 -2.69
N TRP A 65 -2.78 -5.03 -3.27
CA TRP A 65 -3.64 -3.95 -2.84
C TRP A 65 -4.47 -3.46 -4.02
N SER A 66 -5.59 -2.79 -3.74
CA SER A 66 -6.34 -2.02 -4.73
C SER A 66 -6.67 -0.63 -4.20
N GLN A 67 -6.82 0.34 -5.09
CA GLN A 67 -7.28 1.67 -4.68
C GLN A 67 -8.79 1.64 -4.45
N GLY A 68 -9.27 2.38 -3.45
CA GLY A 68 -10.69 2.62 -3.24
C GLY A 68 -11.29 3.58 -4.27
N VAL A 69 -12.43 4.18 -3.93
CA VAL A 69 -12.98 5.32 -4.68
C VAL A 69 -12.00 6.50 -4.56
N GLN A 70 -11.77 7.20 -5.67
CA GLN A 70 -10.97 8.42 -5.66
C GLN A 70 -11.81 9.57 -5.07
N LEU A 71 -11.24 10.24 -4.08
CA LEU A 71 -11.79 11.36 -3.34
C LEU A 71 -11.20 12.68 -3.87
N PRO A 72 -11.80 13.84 -3.51
CA PRO A 72 -11.21 15.14 -3.82
C PRO A 72 -9.74 15.23 -3.42
N GLY A 73 -8.94 15.92 -4.24
CA GLY A 73 -7.49 16.05 -4.01
C GLY A 73 -6.67 14.81 -4.39
N GLY A 74 -7.30 13.76 -4.92
CA GLY A 74 -6.61 12.56 -5.39
C GLY A 74 -6.33 11.53 -4.28
N TYR A 75 -6.98 11.68 -3.12
CA TYR A 75 -6.90 10.69 -2.05
C TYR A 75 -7.75 9.45 -2.36
N SER A 76 -7.35 8.29 -1.87
CA SER A 76 -8.17 7.09 -1.86
C SER A 76 -7.75 6.18 -0.72
N GLU A 77 -8.62 5.27 -0.32
CA GLU A 77 -8.17 4.11 0.47
C GLU A 77 -7.19 3.25 -0.33
N VAL A 78 -6.33 2.51 0.38
CA VAL A 78 -5.45 1.47 -0.17
C VAL A 78 -5.85 0.16 0.49
N ARG A 79 -6.70 -0.59 -0.21
CA ARG A 79 -7.46 -1.73 0.35
C ARG A 79 -6.71 -3.02 0.16
N VAL A 80 -6.87 -3.93 1.10
CA VAL A 80 -6.42 -5.32 0.95
C VAL A 80 -7.18 -5.95 -0.21
N LEU A 81 -6.46 -6.52 -1.19
CA LEU A 81 -7.11 -7.04 -2.40
C LEU A 81 -8.15 -8.13 -2.08
N SER A 82 -7.83 -9.02 -1.14
CA SER A 82 -8.68 -10.16 -0.77
C SER A 82 -9.77 -9.83 0.26
N ASP A 83 -9.79 -8.62 0.80
CA ASP A 83 -10.76 -8.20 1.82
C ASP A 83 -10.95 -6.68 1.76
N LEU A 84 -11.95 -6.24 1.00
CA LEU A 84 -12.24 -4.82 0.82
C LEU A 84 -12.81 -4.13 2.06
N SER A 85 -13.11 -4.88 3.13
CA SER A 85 -13.43 -4.31 4.43
C SER A 85 -12.19 -3.83 5.18
N MET A 86 -10.97 -4.15 4.69
CA MET A 86 -9.70 -3.82 5.32
C MET A 86 -8.87 -2.88 4.43
N THR A 87 -8.33 -1.81 5.01
CA THR A 87 -7.51 -0.78 4.33
C THR A 87 -6.23 -0.48 5.10
N LEU A 88 -5.22 0.03 4.39
CA LEU A 88 -4.03 0.65 4.97
C LEU A 88 -4.47 1.83 5.85
N ASN A 89 -4.05 1.83 7.11
CA ASN A 89 -4.59 2.72 8.12
C ASN A 89 -3.50 3.18 9.10
N GLY A 90 -3.53 4.46 9.48
CA GLY A 90 -2.79 5.02 10.59
C GLY A 90 -3.40 4.59 11.92
N ILE A 91 -2.80 3.59 12.55
CA ILE A 91 -3.33 2.94 13.74
C ILE A 91 -3.50 3.94 14.89
N ASN A 92 -4.60 3.78 15.63
CA ASN A 92 -5.11 4.70 16.66
C ASN A 92 -5.67 6.03 16.12
N GLY A 93 -5.87 6.17 14.81
CA GLY A 93 -6.58 7.29 14.21
C GLY A 93 -5.75 8.58 14.05
N PHE A 94 -4.43 8.50 14.22
CA PHE A 94 -3.55 9.66 14.16
C PHE A 94 -2.84 9.79 12.82
N VAL A 95 -2.66 11.02 12.34
CA VAL A 95 -1.75 11.36 11.23
C VAL A 95 -0.66 12.28 11.78
N LYS A 96 0.38 11.69 12.33
CA LYS A 96 1.52 12.40 12.92
C LYS A 96 2.80 11.59 12.76
N GLU A 97 3.94 12.23 12.97
CA GLU A 97 5.22 11.54 13.01
C GLU A 97 5.19 10.38 14.01
N GLY A 98 5.70 9.23 13.59
CA GLY A 98 5.70 8.00 14.39
C GLY A 98 4.36 7.26 14.45
N THR A 99 3.31 7.71 13.75
CA THR A 99 2.09 6.89 13.57
C THR A 99 2.47 5.53 12.99
N VAL A 100 2.04 4.46 13.66
CA VAL A 100 2.17 3.10 13.15
C VAL A 100 1.16 2.90 12.03
N VAL A 101 1.63 2.42 10.89
CA VAL A 101 0.77 2.05 9.75
C VAL A 101 0.50 0.55 9.82
N GLY A 102 -0.78 0.18 9.71
CA GLY A 102 -1.25 -1.20 9.71
C GLY A 102 -2.44 -1.36 8.77
N ILE A 103 -3.21 -2.43 8.97
CA ILE A 103 -4.54 -2.55 8.36
C ILE A 103 -5.64 -2.44 9.42
N TYR A 104 -6.73 -1.79 9.05
CA TYR A 104 -7.94 -1.65 9.86
C TYR A 104 -9.17 -1.59 8.95
N ASN A 105 -10.36 -1.48 9.55
CA ASN A 105 -11.62 -1.35 8.81
C ASN A 105 -11.54 -0.21 7.79
N ALA A 106 -12.22 -0.40 6.66
CA ALA A 106 -12.43 0.62 5.64
C ALA A 106 -13.16 1.82 6.25
N GLU A 107 -12.61 3.01 6.03
CA GLU A 107 -13.08 4.28 6.55
C GLU A 107 -12.79 5.39 5.51
N PRO A 108 -13.49 5.41 4.35
CA PRO A 108 -13.15 6.26 3.20
C PRO A 108 -13.25 7.78 3.45
N HIS A 109 -13.74 8.19 4.61
CA HIS A 109 -13.83 9.61 5.01
C HIS A 109 -12.89 9.95 6.18
N SER A 110 -12.13 8.99 6.69
CA SER A 110 -11.17 9.19 7.76
C SER A 110 -9.82 9.62 7.22
N ILE A 111 -9.28 10.73 7.71
CA ILE A 111 -7.98 11.28 7.28
C ILE A 111 -6.81 10.31 7.48
N HIS A 112 -6.94 9.33 8.37
CA HIS A 112 -5.91 8.34 8.68
C HIS A 112 -6.07 7.03 7.88
N ALA A 113 -7.09 6.91 7.03
CA ALA A 113 -7.36 5.74 6.19
C ALA A 113 -7.24 6.02 4.68
N ILE A 114 -6.99 7.28 4.31
CA ILE A 114 -6.91 7.73 2.92
C ILE A 114 -5.49 8.21 2.59
N TRP A 115 -5.03 7.87 1.39
CA TRP A 115 -3.66 8.05 0.94
C TRP A 115 -3.65 8.71 -0.42
N LYS A 116 -2.62 9.52 -0.67
CA LYS A 116 -2.35 10.09 -1.99
C LYS A 116 -0.95 9.67 -2.41
N PHE A 117 -0.84 9.11 -3.62
CA PHE A 117 0.43 8.82 -4.25
C PHE A 117 0.76 9.96 -5.20
N ASP A 118 1.69 10.83 -4.80
CA ASP A 118 2.19 11.86 -5.69
C ASP A 118 3.24 11.27 -6.65
N PRO A 119 3.19 11.64 -7.94
CA PRO A 119 4.22 11.22 -8.88
C PRO A 119 5.58 11.77 -8.44
N ILE A 120 6.63 10.98 -8.65
CA ILE A 120 8.00 11.45 -8.46
C ILE A 120 8.29 12.40 -9.63
N ASN A 121 8.27 13.71 -9.37
CA ASN A 121 8.76 14.70 -10.33
C ASN A 121 10.29 14.55 -10.40
N LYS A 122 10.80 13.92 -11.47
CA LYS A 122 12.22 13.94 -11.82
C LYS A 122 12.45 14.91 -12.95
#